data_AF-A0A0L0FG72-F1
#
_entry.id   AF-A0A0L0FG72-F1
#
_cell.length_a   1.000
_cell.length_b   1.000
_cell.length_c   1.000
_cell.angle_alpha   90.00
_cell.angle_beta   90.00
_cell.angle_gamma   90.00
#
_symmetry.space_group_name_H-M   'P 1'
#
loop_
_entity.id
_entity.type
_entity.pdbx_description
1 polymer ?
#
loop_
_entity_poly.entity_id
_entity_poly.type
_entity_poly.pdbx_seq_one_letter_code
_entity_poly.pdbx_strand_id
1 'polypeptide(L)'
;MFLQLLQEYAICAMDITKVSTDVLNSSIDLLQFYNARVHQLILQAGAIEVVGLKTITAKHLALTSQCLAVIQRFIPLLRSALSKQLTVKQRLLLTEFTRVANDYAEHQHEIVRKITDIMESVYHYHMK
;
A
#
# COMPACT_ATOMS: atom_id res chain seq x y z
N MET A 1 3.21 -9.04 -9.45
CA MET A 1 1.88 -9.64 -9.23
C MET A 1 0.84 -8.63 -8.74
N PHE A 2 0.97 -7.99 -7.57
CA PHE A 2 -0.06 -7.07 -7.06
C PHE A 2 -0.41 -5.89 -8.00
N LEU A 3 0.60 -5.15 -8.47
CA LEU A 3 0.37 -4.04 -9.41
C LEU A 3 -0.18 -4.51 -10.78
N GLN A 4 0.18 -5.72 -11.20
CA GLN A 4 -0.35 -6.32 -12.43
C GLN A 4 -1.84 -6.64 -12.27
N LEU A 5 -2.26 -7.18 -11.12
CA LEU A 5 -3.67 -7.43 -10.83
C LEU A 5 -4.49 -6.13 -10.83
N LEU A 6 -3.99 -5.06 -10.21
CA LEU A 6 -4.65 -3.75 -10.24
C LEU A 6 -4.74 -3.18 -11.67
N GLN A 7 -3.71 -3.41 -12.49
CA GLN A 7 -3.72 -3.02 -13.90
C GLN A 7 -4.76 -3.82 -14.70
N GLU A 8 -4.83 -5.14 -14.53
CA GLU A 8 -5.81 -6.01 -15.17
C GLU A 8 -7.24 -5.60 -14.81
N TYR A 9 -7.47 -5.22 -13.54
CA TYR A 9 -8.73 -4.68 -13.08
C TYR A 9 -9.06 -3.36 -13.81
N ALA A 10 -8.11 -2.43 -13.89
CA ALA A 10 -8.29 -1.18 -14.61
C ALA A 10 -8.62 -1.41 -16.10
N ILE A 11 -7.96 -2.36 -16.76
CA ILE A 11 -8.22 -2.74 -18.15
C ILE A 11 -9.65 -3.29 -18.28
N CYS A 12 -10.07 -4.19 -17.38
CA CYS A 12 -11.43 -4.73 -17.38
C CYS A 12 -12.51 -3.63 -17.27
N ALA A 13 -12.31 -2.61 -16.43
CA ALA A 13 -13.23 -1.47 -16.35
C ALA A 13 -13.26 -0.61 -17.62
N MET A 14 -12.17 -0.55 -18.38
CA MET A 14 -12.12 0.15 -19.66
C MET A 14 -12.84 -0.61 -20.77
N ASP A 15 -12.75 -1.94 -20.77
CA ASP A 15 -13.39 -2.80 -21.78
C ASP A 15 -14.88 -3.04 -21.48
N ILE A 16 -15.26 -3.05 -20.19
CA ILE A 16 -16.62 -3.35 -19.73
C ILE A 16 -17.10 -2.24 -18.78
N THR A 17 -17.58 -1.13 -19.34
CA THR A 17 -17.98 0.07 -18.56
C THR A 17 -19.07 -0.22 -17.50
N LYS A 18 -19.87 -1.28 -17.67
CA LYS A 18 -20.91 -1.65 -16.70
C LYS A 18 -20.36 -2.13 -15.35
N VAL A 19 -19.13 -2.66 -15.32
CA VAL A 19 -18.49 -3.14 -14.07
C VAL A 19 -17.55 -2.11 -13.45
N SER A 20 -17.41 -0.92 -14.04
CA SER A 20 -16.42 0.09 -13.62
C SER A 20 -16.52 0.48 -12.14
N THR A 21 -17.74 0.49 -11.58
CA THR A 21 -17.93 0.81 -10.16
C THR A 21 -17.48 -0.34 -9.26
N ASP A 22 -17.80 -1.58 -9.64
CA ASP A 22 -17.40 -2.77 -8.88
C ASP A 22 -15.89 -2.96 -8.92
N VAL A 23 -15.28 -2.75 -10.09
CA VAL A 23 -13.83 -2.75 -10.27
C VAL A 23 -13.17 -1.66 -9.44
N LEU A 24 -13.74 -0.45 -9.40
CA LEU A 24 -13.23 0.64 -8.59
C LEU A 24 -13.22 0.27 -7.10
N ASN A 25 -14.34 -0.24 -6.57
CA ASN A 25 -14.44 -0.64 -5.17
C ASN A 25 -13.47 -1.77 -4.87
N SER A 26 -13.43 -2.80 -5.73
CA SER A 26 -12.50 -3.93 -5.57
C SER A 26 -11.03 -3.50 -5.60
N SER A 27 -10.68 -2.47 -6.40
CA SER A 27 -9.33 -1.91 -6.44
C SER A 27 -8.97 -1.20 -5.14
N ILE A 28 -9.91 -0.47 -4.54
CA ILE A 28 -9.74 0.18 -3.24
C ILE A 28 -9.56 -0.88 -2.15
N ASP A 29 -10.43 -1.90 -2.13
CA ASP A 29 -10.37 -2.99 -1.15
C ASP A 29 -9.03 -3.74 -1.24
N LEU A 30 -8.56 -4.01 -2.45
CA LEU A 30 -7.24 -4.62 -2.70
C LEU A 30 -6.10 -3.77 -2.15
N LEU A 31 -6.14 -2.45 -2.37
CA LEU A 31 -5.13 -1.53 -1.85
C LEU A 31 -5.15 -1.49 -0.32
N GLN A 32 -6.34 -1.43 0.30
CA GLN A 32 -6.49 -1.42 1.76
C GLN A 32 -6.00 -2.74 2.37
N PHE A 33 -6.42 -3.87 1.80
CA PHE A 33 -6.02 -5.20 2.24
C PHE A 33 -4.50 -5.36 2.15
N TYR A 34 -3.89 -4.97 1.03
CA TYR A 34 -2.45 -5.04 0.87
C TYR A 34 -1.73 -4.19 1.92
N ASN A 35 -2.17 -2.95 2.15
CA ASN A 35 -1.55 -2.06 3.14
C ASN A 35 -1.60 -2.66 4.54
N ALA A 36 -2.80 -3.11 4.96
CA ALA A 36 -3.02 -3.73 6.26
C ALA A 36 -2.17 -5.00 6.43
N ARG A 37 -2.10 -5.84 5.38
CA ARG A 37 -1.31 -7.07 5.43
C ARG A 37 0.18 -6.79 5.54
N VAL A 38 0.70 -5.81 4.79
CA VAL A 38 2.12 -5.43 4.89
C VAL A 38 2.42 -4.85 6.28
N HIS A 39 1.53 -3.99 6.81
CA HIS A 39 1.70 -3.44 8.16
C HIS A 39 1.78 -4.56 9.19
N GLN A 40 0.85 -5.52 9.15
CA GLN A 40 0.86 -6.68 10.05
C GLN A 40 2.17 -7.48 9.93
N LEU A 41 2.61 -7.78 8.72
CA LEU A 41 3.81 -8.59 8.49
C LEU A 41 5.08 -7.90 8.96
N ILE A 42 5.17 -6.57 8.81
CA ILE A 42 6.40 -5.81 9.00
C ILE A 42 6.50 -5.16 10.38
N LEU A 43 5.43 -4.53 10.86
CA LEU A 43 5.42 -3.79 12.13
C LEU A 43 4.87 -4.63 13.29
N GLN A 44 3.95 -5.57 13.02
CA GLN A 44 3.31 -6.39 14.06
C GLN A 44 3.90 -7.81 14.16
N ALA A 45 5.16 -7.99 13.76
CA ALA A 45 5.87 -9.27 13.78
C ALA A 45 5.20 -10.42 12.99
N GLY A 46 4.16 -10.15 12.18
CA GLY A 46 3.41 -11.20 11.48
C GLY A 46 4.26 -12.02 10.52
N ALA A 47 5.35 -11.49 9.96
CA ALA A 47 6.24 -12.26 9.10
C ALA A 47 7.11 -13.28 9.85
N ILE A 48 7.35 -13.07 11.16
CA ILE A 48 8.02 -14.04 12.03
C ILE A 48 7.11 -15.26 12.20
N GLU A 49 5.83 -15.02 12.45
CA GLU A 49 4.83 -16.08 12.67
C GLU A 49 4.44 -16.81 11.38
N VAL A 50 4.15 -16.08 10.31
CA VAL A 50 3.55 -16.64 9.08
C VAL A 50 4.60 -17.26 8.16
N VAL A 51 5.80 -16.67 8.09
CA VAL A 51 6.84 -17.05 7.13
C VAL A 51 8.09 -17.63 7.82
N GLY A 52 8.10 -17.68 9.15
CA GLY A 52 9.19 -18.26 9.93
C GLY A 52 10.48 -17.43 9.91
N LEU A 53 10.40 -16.13 9.64
CA LEU A 53 11.58 -15.26 9.75
C LEU A 53 12.06 -15.20 11.19
N LYS A 54 13.38 -15.29 11.42
CA LYS A 54 13.94 -15.11 12.78
C LYS A 54 13.76 -13.68 13.30
N THR A 55 13.85 -12.69 12.42
CA THR A 55 13.70 -11.26 12.75
C THR A 55 13.39 -10.43 11.52
N ILE A 56 12.78 -9.26 11.72
CA ILE A 56 12.63 -8.23 10.69
C ILE A 56 13.86 -7.32 10.72
N THR A 57 14.65 -7.36 9.65
CA THR A 57 15.90 -6.59 9.56
C THR A 57 15.65 -5.18 9.02
N ALA A 58 16.62 -4.27 9.21
CA ALA A 58 16.62 -2.96 8.59
C ALA A 58 16.48 -3.01 7.06
N LYS A 59 17.04 -4.06 6.42
CA LYS A 59 16.88 -4.31 4.99
C LYS A 59 15.42 -4.59 4.62
N HIS A 60 14.70 -5.39 5.41
CA HIS A 60 13.28 -5.64 5.17
C HIS A 60 12.47 -4.34 5.30
N LEU A 61 12.72 -3.54 6.34
CA LEU A 61 12.05 -2.24 6.53
C LEU A 61 12.29 -1.28 5.36
N ALA A 62 13.55 -1.13 4.93
CA ALA A 62 13.91 -0.24 3.83
C ALA A 62 13.30 -0.67 2.49
N LEU A 63 13.26 -1.98 2.21
CA LEU A 63 12.61 -2.50 1.01
C LEU A 63 11.10 -2.28 1.05
N THR A 64 10.45 -2.57 2.19
CA THR A 64 9.02 -2.33 2.36
C THR A 64 8.67 -0.86 2.15
N SER A 65 9.42 0.08 2.74
CA SER A 65 9.21 1.52 2.55
C SER A 65 9.26 1.92 1.07
N GLN A 66 10.23 1.39 0.31
CA GLN A 66 10.31 1.63 -1.13
C GLN A 66 9.13 1.01 -1.90
N CYS A 67 8.69 -0.20 -1.54
CA CYS A 67 7.52 -0.82 -2.14
C CYS A 67 6.24 0.00 -1.90
N LEU A 68 6.04 0.52 -0.68
CA LEU A 68 4.92 1.39 -0.36
C LEU A 68 4.98 2.69 -1.19
N ALA A 69 6.16 3.30 -1.34
CA ALA A 69 6.35 4.49 -2.17
C ALA A 69 5.98 4.25 -3.64
N VAL A 70 6.32 3.08 -4.20
CA VAL A 70 5.92 2.72 -5.57
C VAL A 70 4.40 2.62 -5.69
N ILE A 71 3.74 1.98 -4.72
CA ILE A 71 2.27 1.86 -4.74
C ILE A 71 1.60 3.22 -4.57
N GLN A 72 2.09 4.09 -3.68
CA GLN A 72 1.61 5.46 -3.53
C GLN A 72 1.64 6.24 -4.85
N ARG A 73 2.70 6.08 -5.65
CA ARG A 73 2.80 6.69 -6.99
C ARG A 73 1.84 6.07 -8.01
N PHE A 74 1.48 4.81 -7.83
CA PHE A 74 0.55 4.10 -8.70
C PHE A 74 -0.92 4.46 -8.44
N ILE A 75 -1.30 4.67 -7.18
CA ILE A 75 -2.67 5.05 -6.77
C ILE A 75 -3.28 6.18 -7.62
N PRO A 76 -2.62 7.35 -7.83
CA PRO A 76 -3.20 8.42 -8.63
C PRO A 76 -3.34 8.06 -10.11
N LEU A 77 -2.47 7.19 -10.66
CA LEU A 77 -2.58 6.70 -12.03
C LEU A 77 -3.80 5.79 -12.19
N LEU A 78 -4.00 4.87 -11.25
CA LEU A 78 -5.15 3.99 -11.20
C LEU A 78 -6.47 4.78 -11.04
N ARG A 79 -6.49 5.75 -10.11
CA ARG A 79 -7.62 6.67 -9.92
C ARG A 79 -7.95 7.41 -11.21
N SER A 80 -6.95 7.96 -11.90
CA SER A 80 -7.13 8.70 -13.15
C SER A 80 -7.71 7.80 -14.25
N ALA A 81 -7.18 6.58 -14.41
CA ALA A 81 -7.68 5.61 -15.39
C ALA A 81 -9.16 5.25 -15.15
N LEU A 82 -9.52 4.92 -13.91
CA LEU A 82 -10.88 4.54 -13.54
C LEU A 82 -11.85 5.73 -13.60
N SER A 83 -11.41 6.95 -13.30
CA SER A 83 -12.26 8.15 -13.30
C SER A 83 -12.91 8.44 -14.66
N LYS A 84 -12.27 8.02 -15.75
CA LYS A 84 -12.77 8.19 -17.13
C LYS A 84 -14.01 7.34 -17.42
N GLN A 85 -14.21 6.28 -16.65
CA GLN A 85 -15.28 5.31 -16.84
C GLN A 85 -16.50 5.57 -15.93
N LEU A 86 -16.47 6.64 -15.13
CA LEU A 86 -17.48 6.95 -14.13
C LEU A 86 -18.40 8.09 -14.54
N THR A 87 -19.66 7.99 -14.13
CA THR A 87 -20.61 9.09 -14.20
C THR A 87 -20.30 10.17 -13.15
N VAL A 88 -20.88 11.36 -13.32
CA VAL A 88 -20.73 12.49 -12.36
C VAL A 88 -21.08 12.07 -10.94
N LYS A 89 -22.15 11.29 -10.75
CA LYS A 89 -22.59 10.83 -9.42
C LYS A 89 -21.58 9.88 -8.77
N GLN A 90 -20.95 9.00 -9.57
CA GLN A 90 -19.99 8.01 -9.08
C GLN A 90 -18.61 8.61 -8.76
N ARG A 91 -18.29 9.82 -9.25
CA ARG A 91 -17.00 10.48 -8.98
C ARG A 91 -16.73 10.75 -7.50
N LEU A 92 -17.76 10.83 -6.65
CA LEU A 92 -17.58 10.93 -5.20
C LEU A 92 -16.79 9.74 -4.63
N LEU A 93 -16.92 8.55 -5.21
CA LEU A 93 -16.17 7.36 -4.79
C LEU A 93 -14.65 7.50 -4.99
N LEU A 94 -14.20 8.46 -5.81
CA LEU A 94 -12.78 8.71 -6.03
C LEU A 94 -12.09 9.34 -4.81
N THR A 95 -12.84 9.87 -3.82
CA THR A 95 -12.25 10.37 -2.57
C THR A 95 -11.58 9.26 -1.77
N GLU A 96 -12.06 8.02 -1.92
CA GLU A 96 -11.50 6.85 -1.25
C GLU A 96 -10.07 6.56 -1.68
N PHE A 97 -9.71 6.83 -2.94
CA PHE A 97 -8.31 6.73 -3.37
C PHE A 97 -7.41 7.75 -2.66
N THR A 98 -7.91 8.94 -2.34
CA THR A 98 -7.15 9.91 -1.53
C THR A 98 -6.93 9.38 -0.12
N ARG A 99 -7.99 8.84 0.50
CA ARG A 99 -7.89 8.24 1.84
C ARG A 99 -6.84 7.13 1.87
N VAL A 100 -6.94 6.17 0.94
CA VAL A 100 -5.99 5.07 0.83
C VAL A 100 -4.57 5.57 0.57
N ALA A 101 -4.37 6.58 -0.29
CA ALA A 101 -3.04 7.15 -0.50
C ALA A 101 -2.43 7.71 0.79
N ASN A 102 -3.23 8.36 1.64
CA ASN A 102 -2.79 8.85 2.94
C ASN A 102 -2.44 7.70 3.89
N ASP A 103 -3.24 6.62 3.91
CA ASP A 103 -2.96 5.44 4.74
C ASP A 103 -1.61 4.79 4.38
N TYR A 104 -1.26 4.77 3.09
CA TYR A 104 0.06 4.29 2.65
C TYR A 104 1.18 5.26 3.05
N ALA A 105 0.94 6.56 3.05
CA ALA A 105 1.92 7.57 3.47
C ALA A 105 2.20 7.46 4.97
N GLU A 106 1.16 7.34 5.79
CA GLU A 106 1.30 7.15 7.24
C GLU A 106 2.06 5.86 7.55
N HIS A 107 1.69 4.74 6.91
CA HIS A 107 2.39 3.48 7.10
C HIS A 107 3.89 3.57 6.70
N GLN A 108 4.21 4.29 5.63
CA GLN A 108 5.61 4.53 5.27
C GLN A 108 6.34 5.36 6.35
N HIS A 109 5.69 6.37 6.93
CA HIS A 109 6.22 7.14 8.04
C HIS A 109 6.49 6.29 9.28
N GLU A 110 5.59 5.37 9.62
CA GLU A 110 5.78 4.43 10.73
C GLU A 110 7.02 3.54 10.52
N ILE A 111 7.22 3.03 9.29
CA ILE A 111 8.40 2.24 8.95
C ILE A 111 9.68 3.07 9.11
N VAL A 112 9.69 4.30 8.60
CA VAL A 112 10.87 5.19 8.71
C VAL A 112 11.17 5.50 10.17
N ARG A 113 10.15 5.80 10.97
CA ARG A 113 10.29 6.00 12.42
C ARG A 113 10.92 4.77 13.08
N LYS A 114 10.43 3.56 12.77
CA LYS A 114 10.98 2.32 13.31
C LYS A 114 12.45 2.12 12.96
N ILE A 115 12.87 2.50 11.75
CA ILE A 115 14.28 2.45 11.36
C ILE A 115 15.11 3.41 12.22
N THR A 116 14.64 4.64 12.42
CA THR A 116 15.30 5.63 13.29
C THR A 116 15.44 5.12 14.72
N ASP A 117 14.39 4.55 15.30
CA ASP A 117 14.42 3.99 16.66
C ASP A 117 15.47 2.87 16.78
N ILE A 118 15.57 2.00 15.76
CA ILE A 118 16.59 0.95 15.72
C ILE A 118 17.98 1.57 15.65
N MET A 119 18.20 2.59 14.80
CA MET A 119 19.49 3.27 14.69
C MET A 119 19.92 3.93 16.00
N GLU A 120 19.00 4.60 16.70
CA GLU A 120 19.25 5.21 18.00
C GLU A 120 19.62 4.15 19.05
N SER A 121 18.91 3.02 19.06
CA SER A 121 19.24 1.90 19.97
C SER A 121 20.64 1.32 19.72
N VAL A 122 21.04 1.18 18.46
CA VAL A 122 22.38 0.68 18.08
C VAL A 122 23.45 1.69 18.49
N TYR A 123 23.21 2.99 18.26
CA TYR A 123 24.13 4.05 18.64
C TYR A 123 24.40 4.03 20.16
N HIS A 124 23.35 3.98 20.98
CA HIS A 124 23.49 3.94 22.43
C HIS A 124 24.16 2.67 22.96
N TYR A 125 24.00 1.53 22.28
CA TYR A 125 24.67 0.29 22.66
C TYR A 125 26.19 0.37 22.48
N HIS A 126 26.67 1.02 21.42
CA HIS A 126 28.12 1.11 21.11
C HIS A 126 28.83 2.28 21.80
N MET A 127 28.11 3.22 22.41
CA MET A 127 28.67 4.37 23.14
C MET A 127 28.91 4.08 24.63
N LYS A 128 28.58 2.87 25.10
CA LYS A 128 28.92 2.34 26.43
C LYS A 128 30.21 1.54 26.37
#